data_AF-A0A9D6V5T6-F1
#
_entry.id   AF-A0A9D6V5T6-F1
#
_cell.length_a   1.000
_cell.length_b   1.000
_cell.length_c   1.000
_cell.angle_alpha   90.00
_cell.angle_beta   90.00
_cell.angle_gamma   90.00
#
_symmetry.space_group_name_H-M   'P 1'
#
loop_
_entity.id
_entity.type
_entity.pdbx_description
1 polymer ?
#
loop_
_entity_poly.entity_id
_entity_poly.type
_entity_poly.pdbx_seq_one_letter_code
_entity_poly.pdbx_strand_id
1 'polypeptide(L)'
;MSFQDMGEFISYLEQTDQLVRITVPVSRDLEITEITDRIVKGPSSGNKALLFENVEGFSMPVVANLFGSESRISAALGVASLNDL
;
A
#
# COMPACT_ATOMS: atom_id res chain seq x y z
N MET A 1 11.03 14.67 2.64
CA MET A 1 10.75 14.11 3.99
C MET A 1 11.35 12.72 4.01
N SER A 2 12.01 12.29 5.08
CA SER A 2 12.59 10.93 5.16
C SER A 2 11.85 10.12 6.21
N PHE A 3 11.40 8.92 5.84
CA PHE A 3 10.80 7.96 6.77
C PHE A 3 11.90 7.13 7.43
N GLN A 4 11.82 6.93 8.75
CA GLN A 4 12.79 6.13 9.49
C GLN A 4 12.60 4.63 9.24
N ASP A 5 11.35 4.20 9.04
CA ASP A 5 10.97 2.81 8.81
C ASP A 5 9.71 2.68 7.95
N MET A 6 9.32 1.44 7.66
CA MET A 6 8.10 1.15 6.89
C MET A 6 6.82 1.54 7.62
N GLY A 7 6.79 1.54 8.95
CA GLY A 7 5.62 1.89 9.75
C GLY A 7 5.29 3.38 9.65
N GLU A 8 6.30 4.24 9.69
CA GLU A 8 6.14 5.68 9.42
C GLU A 8 5.62 5.92 8.00
N PHE A 9 6.16 5.21 7.00
CA PHE A 9 5.70 5.34 5.63
C PHE A 9 4.24 4.90 5.45
N ILE A 10 3.85 3.76 6.04
CA ILE A 10 2.45 3.28 6.03
C ILE A 10 1.53 4.31 6.67
N SER A 11 1.93 4.90 7.80
CA SER A 11 1.16 5.93 8.50
C SER A 11 0.99 7.20 7.66
N TYR A 12 2.03 7.59 6.91
CA TYR A 12 1.96 8.69 5.97
C TYR A 12 0.99 8.41 4.80
N LEU A 13 1.03 7.19 4.24
CA LEU A 13 0.09 6.81 3.18
C LEU A 13 -1.37 6.82 3.66
N GLU A 14 -1.62 6.43 4.91
CA GLU A 14 -2.95 6.50 5.52
C GLU A 14 -3.41 7.96 5.67
N GLN A 15 -2.55 8.85 6.19
CA GLN A 15 -2.85 10.27 6.35
C GLN A 15 -3.11 11.00 5.04
N THR A 16 -2.55 10.51 3.93
CA THR A 16 -2.68 11.10 2.59
C THR A 16 -3.71 10.41 1.71
N ASP A 17 -4.57 9.57 2.30
CA ASP A 17 -5.62 8.80 1.60
C ASP A 17 -5.06 7.87 0.49
N GLN A 18 -3.79 7.50 0.60
CA GLN A 18 -3.07 6.60 -0.32
C GLN A 18 -3.06 5.15 0.14
N LEU A 19 -3.64 4.83 1.30
CA LEU A 19 -3.74 3.49 1.86
C LEU A 19 -5.16 3.19 2.34
N VAL A 20 -5.59 1.94 2.14
CA VAL A 20 -6.84 1.40 2.68
C VAL A 20 -6.54 0.24 3.60
N ARG A 21 -7.15 0.24 4.79
CA ARG A 21 -7.14 -0.90 5.70
C ARG A 21 -8.26 -1.87 5.35
N ILE A 22 -7.94 -3.14 5.23
CA ILE A 22 -8.88 -4.23 5.02
C ILE A 22 -8.90 -5.03 6.32
N THR A 23 -9.96 -4.80 7.10
CA THR A 23 -10.14 -5.39 8.44
C THR A 23 -10.93 -6.69 8.39
N VAL A 24 -11.61 -7.00 7.28
CA VAL A 24 -12.27 -8.28 7.09
C VAL A 24 -11.23 -9.40 6.95
N PRO A 25 -11.48 -10.61 7.49
CA PRO A 25 -10.61 -11.75 7.27
C PRO A 25 -10.42 -12.03 5.77
N VAL A 26 -9.18 -12.31 5.38
CA VAL A 26 -8.81 -12.67 4.00
C VAL A 26 -7.95 -13.92 3.98
N SER A 27 -8.18 -14.76 2.98
CA SER A 27 -7.35 -15.92 2.68
C SER A 27 -5.99 -15.48 2.12
N ARG A 28 -4.93 -16.12 2.60
CA ARG A 28 -3.60 -16.02 1.98
C ARG A 28 -3.53 -16.68 0.60
N ASP A 29 -4.45 -17.61 0.32
CA ASP A 29 -4.43 -18.41 -0.90
C ASP A 29 -5.18 -17.64 -1.99
N LEU A 30 -4.40 -16.87 -2.75
CA LEU A 30 -4.79 -16.09 -3.94
C LEU A 30 -5.74 -14.90 -3.69
N GLU A 31 -6.50 -14.84 -2.60
CA GLU A 31 -7.45 -13.75 -2.36
C GLU A 31 -6.77 -12.38 -2.20
N ILE A 32 -5.73 -12.28 -1.34
CA ILE A 32 -4.93 -11.05 -1.20
C ILE A 32 -4.39 -10.57 -2.56
N THR A 33 -3.89 -11.50 -3.38
CA THR A 33 -3.34 -11.16 -4.69
C THR A 33 -4.42 -10.74 -5.68
N GLU A 34 -5.60 -11.36 -5.65
CA GLU A 34 -6.73 -11.03 -6.53
C GLU A 34 -7.27 -9.63 -6.22
N ILE A 35 -7.46 -9.33 -4.92
CA ILE A 35 -7.87 -8.01 -4.45
C ILE A 35 -6.83 -6.96 -4.89
N THR A 36 -5.55 -7.24 -4.66
CA THR A 36 -4.46 -6.35 -5.06
C THR A 36 -4.45 -6.13 -6.58
N ASP A 37 -4.63 -7.18 -7.37
CA ASP A 37 -4.62 -7.12 -8.83
C ASP A 37 -5.71 -6.20 -9.40
N ARG A 38 -6.95 -6.30 -8.86
CA ARG A 38 -8.06 -5.42 -9.24
C ARG A 38 -7.79 -3.96 -8.94
N ILE A 39 -7.21 -3.66 -7.77
CA ILE A 39 -6.90 -2.29 -7.36
C ILE A 39 -5.79 -1.69 -8.21
N VAL A 40 -4.75 -2.49 -8.51
CA VAL A 40 -3.61 -2.04 -9.32
C VAL A 40 -4.02 -1.75 -10.77
N LYS A 41 -4.83 -2.64 -11.37
CA LYS A 41 -5.26 -2.54 -12.77
C LYS A 41 -6.51 -1.67 -12.99
N GLY A 42 -7.15 -1.24 -11.91
CA GLY A 42 -8.31 -0.36 -11.95
C GLY A 42 -7.95 1.08 -12.37
N PRO A 43 -8.92 2.00 -12.31
CA PRO A 43 -8.67 3.42 -12.55
C PRO A 43 -7.61 3.96 -11.60
N SER A 44 -6.71 4.82 -12.09
CA SER A 44 -5.61 5.38 -11.29
C SER A 44 -6.08 6.12 -10.03
N SER A 45 -7.29 6.70 -10.05
CA SER A 45 -7.90 7.34 -8.88
C SER A 45 -8.26 6.38 -7.74
N GLY A 46 -8.39 5.07 -8.04
CA GLY A 46 -8.65 4.01 -7.07
C GLY A 46 -7.40 3.22 -6.68
N ASN A 47 -6.24 3.49 -7.29
CA ASN A 47 -4.99 2.78 -6.99
C ASN A 47 -4.44 3.22 -5.64
N LYS A 48 -4.65 2.40 -4.62
CA LYS A 48 -4.19 2.62 -3.24
C LYS A 48 -3.31 1.47 -2.76
N ALA A 49 -2.45 1.74 -1.80
CA ALA A 49 -1.81 0.70 -0.99
C ALA A 49 -2.88 0.00 -0.15
N LEU A 50 -2.68 -1.29 0.13
CA LEU A 50 -3.65 -2.12 0.85
C LEU A 50 -2.97 -2.73 2.07
N LEU A 51 -3.56 -2.56 3.24
CA LEU A 51 -3.13 -3.20 4.48
C LEU A 51 -4.19 -4.21 4.91
N PHE A 52 -3.88 -5.50 4.74
CA PHE A 52 -4.69 -6.61 5.18
C PHE A 52 -4.33 -6.95 6.63
N GLU A 53 -5.24 -6.65 7.56
CA GLU A 53 -4.96 -6.81 8.99
C GLU A 53 -5.18 -8.23 9.48
N ASN A 54 -6.11 -8.95 8.87
CA ASN A 54 -6.56 -10.26 9.32
C ASN A 54 -6.36 -11.31 8.21
N VAL A 55 -5.20 -11.96 8.22
CA VAL A 55 -4.89 -13.07 7.30
C VAL A 55 -5.23 -14.39 7.97
N GLU A 56 -6.11 -15.19 7.35
CA GLU A 56 -6.59 -16.44 7.94
C GLU A 56 -5.44 -17.40 8.29
N GLY A 57 -5.36 -17.79 9.55
CA GLY A 57 -4.32 -18.69 10.07
C GLY A 57 -2.99 -18.02 10.43
N PHE A 58 -2.87 -16.69 10.32
CA PHE A 58 -1.65 -15.95 10.61
C PHE A 58 -1.93 -14.71 11.48
N SER A 59 -0.98 -14.36 12.36
CA SER A 59 -1.04 -13.13 13.15
C SER A 59 -0.35 -11.94 12.50
N MET A 60 0.46 -12.18 11.47
CA MET A 60 1.21 -11.15 10.77
C MET A 60 0.33 -10.50 9.68
N PRO A 61 0.12 -9.18 9.71
CA PRO A 61 -0.60 -8.49 8.64
C PRO A 61 0.23 -8.46 7.35
N VAL A 62 -0.45 -8.25 6.22
CA VAL A 62 0.18 -8.13 4.91
C VAL A 62 -0.12 -6.76 4.33
N VAL A 63 0.92 -6.07 3.88
CA VAL A 63 0.78 -4.84 3.11
C VAL A 63 1.16 -5.09 1.65
N ALA A 64 0.36 -4.58 0.73
CA ALA A 64 0.57 -4.71 -0.70
C ALA A 64 0.48 -3.34 -1.39
N ASN A 65 1.05 -3.26 -2.59
CA ASN A 65 0.96 -2.10 -3.48
C ASN A 65 1.54 -0.77 -2.92
N LEU A 66 2.46 -0.83 -1.95
CA LEU A 66 3.10 0.35 -1.34
C LEU A 66 3.70 1.31 -2.37
N PHE A 67 4.37 0.78 -3.38
CA PHE A 67 5.09 1.55 -4.40
C PHE A 67 4.38 1.56 -5.76
N GLY A 68 3.06 1.32 -5.78
CA GLY A 68 2.28 1.16 -7.01
C GLY A 68 1.90 2.43 -7.77
N SER A 69 2.41 3.60 -7.36
CA SER A 69 2.23 4.86 -8.08
C SER A 69 3.49 5.70 -8.01
N GLU A 70 3.69 6.54 -9.03
CA GLU A 70 4.80 7.50 -9.07
C GLU A 70 4.79 8.41 -7.83
N SER A 71 3.62 8.92 -7.43
CA SER A 71 3.47 9.75 -6.24
C SER A 71 3.94 9.07 -4.96
N ARG A 72 3.64 7.77 -4.76
CA ARG A 72 4.09 7.02 -3.58
C ARG A 72 5.58 6.72 -3.63
N ILE A 73 6.15 6.45 -4.81
CA ILE A 73 7.60 6.26 -4.96
C ILE A 73 8.34 7.57 -4.69
N SER A 74 7.91 8.70 -5.28
CA SER A 74 8.51 10.01 -5.03
C SER A 74 8.46 10.39 -3.55
N ALA A 75 7.33 10.15 -2.90
CA ALA A 75 7.20 10.35 -1.46
C ALA A 75 8.18 9.48 -0.66
N ALA A 76 8.26 8.18 -0.95
CA ALA A 76 9.18 7.25 -0.27
C ALA A 76 10.66 7.66 -0.42
N LEU A 77 11.03 8.22 -1.57
CA LEU A 77 12.38 8.71 -1.87
C LEU A 77 12.61 10.15 -1.40
N GLY A 78 11.57 10.83 -0.91
CA GLY A 78 11.66 12.20 -0.41
C GLY A 78 11.88 13.26 -1.49
N VAL A 79 11.54 12.96 -2.75
CA VAL A 79 11.69 13.85 -3.92
C VAL A 79 10.33 14.35 -4.42
N ALA A 80 10.32 15.47 -5.15
CA ALA A 80 9.09 16.01 -5.73
C ALA A 80 8.68 15.27 -7.01
N SER A 81 9.66 14.86 -7.81
CA SER A 81 9.49 14.06 -9.02
C SER A 81 10.58 12.99 -9.09
N LEU A 82 10.30 11.85 -9.74
CA LEU A 82 11.34 10.86 -10.00
C LEU A 82 12.42 11.36 -10.97
N ASN A 83 12.16 12.43 -11.72
CA ASN A 83 13.16 13.07 -12.58
C ASN A 83 14.20 13.89 -11.80
N ASP A 84 14.02 14.07 -10.48
CA ASP A 84 14.93 14.82 -9.60
C ASP A 84 16.07 13.95 -9.03
N LEU A 85 16.12 12.66 -9.41
CA LEU A 85 17.13 11.66 -9.00
C LEU A 85 18.28 11.57 -10.01
#